data_AF-A0A0B7A3T9-F1
#
_entry.id   AF-A0A0B7A3T9-F1
#
_cell.length_a   1.000
_cell.length_b   1.000
_cell.length_c   1.000
_cell.angle_alpha   90.00
_cell.angle_beta   90.00
_cell.angle_gamma   90.00
#
_symmetry.space_group_name_H-M   'P 1'
#
loop_
_entity.id
_entity.type
_entity.pdbx_description
1 polymer ?
#
loop_
_entity_poly.entity_id
_entity_poly.type
_entity_poly.pdbx_seq_one_letter_code
_entity_poly.pdbx_strand_id
1 'polypeptide(L)'
;MAFFGYTHMGCQNYIKEVSVNSQLDPIRSKTQLGYLALPPLKNQNLPPRSVVPIDQVSQYGKGPDDSYVEYKRLRAKHARNPHDLCQIYTRPATTAQCIGWWTKDEPLQVNQPWAYVPRKPKFRSEMSRFVDEMKLTNHGFTLF
;
A
#
# COMPACT_ATOMS: atom_id res chain seq x y z
N MET A 1 15.20 8.58 -32.15
CA MET A 1 15.34 7.39 -31.31
C MET A 1 14.88 7.72 -29.89
N ALA A 2 13.63 7.38 -29.55
CA ALA A 2 13.06 7.64 -28.22
C ALA A 2 13.18 6.36 -27.37
N PHE A 3 14.35 6.16 -26.76
CA PHE A 3 14.69 4.91 -26.06
C PHE A 3 14.48 4.97 -24.53
N PHE A 4 14.06 6.12 -23.98
CA PHE A 4 13.97 6.33 -22.52
C PHE A 4 12.81 7.23 -22.06
N GLY A 5 11.76 7.42 -22.87
CA GLY A 5 10.64 8.30 -22.50
C GLY A 5 11.00 9.80 -22.41
N TYR A 6 12.17 10.20 -22.94
CA TYR A 6 12.53 11.59 -23.11
C TYR A 6 11.99 12.10 -24.45
N THR A 7 11.06 13.06 -24.38
CA THR A 7 10.69 13.91 -25.51
C THR A 7 11.52 15.20 -25.47
N HIS A 8 11.52 16.01 -26.53
CA HIS A 8 12.09 17.36 -26.51
C HIS A 8 11.51 18.26 -25.40
N MET A 9 10.38 17.87 -24.80
CA MET A 9 9.68 18.54 -23.69
C MET A 9 9.97 17.91 -22.32
N GLY A 10 10.92 16.96 -22.22
CA GLY A 10 11.28 16.27 -20.97
C GLY A 10 10.55 14.94 -20.71
N CYS A 11 10.85 14.31 -19.57
CA CYS A 11 10.24 13.07 -19.08
C CYS A 11 8.87 13.40 -18.44
N GLN A 12 7.77 13.03 -19.09
CA GLN A 12 6.49 13.62 -18.70
C GLN A 12 5.77 12.92 -17.54
N ASN A 13 5.95 11.61 -17.23
CA ASN A 13 5.21 10.98 -16.13
C ASN A 13 5.77 9.63 -15.61
N TYR A 14 7.02 9.60 -15.14
CA TYR A 14 7.67 8.37 -14.63
C TYR A 14 6.86 7.63 -13.54
N ILE A 15 6.24 8.35 -12.61
CA ILE A 15 5.49 7.75 -11.49
C ILE A 15 4.28 6.96 -11.99
N LYS A 16 3.58 7.48 -13.01
CA LYS A 16 2.40 6.82 -13.57
C LYS A 16 2.77 5.51 -14.27
N GLU A 17 3.93 5.44 -14.91
CA GLU A 17 4.44 4.26 -15.64
C GLU A 17 4.86 3.10 -14.75
N VAL A 18 5.15 3.39 -13.49
CA VAL A 18 5.57 2.39 -12.51
C VAL A 18 4.36 1.75 -11.82
N SER A 19 3.16 2.31 -11.98
CA SER A 19 1.94 1.79 -11.36
C SER A 19 1.52 0.45 -11.97
N VAL A 20 1.03 -0.46 -11.14
CA VAL A 20 0.59 -1.81 -11.56
C VAL A 20 -0.51 -1.71 -12.62
N ASN A 21 -1.49 -0.84 -12.43
CA ASN A 21 -2.58 -0.61 -13.39
C ASN A 21 -2.04 -0.21 -14.78
N SER A 22 -1.05 0.68 -14.82
CA SER A 22 -0.47 1.12 -16.09
C SER A 22 0.30 0.02 -16.84
N GLN A 23 0.79 -0.99 -16.12
CA GLN A 23 1.46 -2.15 -16.70
C GLN A 23 0.47 -3.23 -17.15
N LEU A 24 -0.68 -3.31 -16.47
CA LEU A 24 -1.77 -4.22 -16.82
C LEU A 24 -2.60 -3.72 -18.02
N ASP A 25 -2.53 -2.43 -18.37
CA ASP A 25 -3.28 -1.84 -19.47
C ASP A 25 -2.88 -2.46 -20.84
N PRO A 26 -3.74 -3.24 -21.50
CA PRO A 26 -3.41 -3.94 -22.74
C PRO A 26 -3.22 -2.98 -23.92
N ILE A 27 -3.85 -1.79 -23.85
CA ILE A 27 -3.78 -0.74 -24.88
C ILE A 27 -2.36 -0.18 -25.02
N ARG A 28 -1.55 -0.26 -23.96
CA ARG A 28 -0.21 0.32 -23.91
C ARG A 28 0.88 -0.58 -24.49
N SER A 29 0.60 -1.88 -24.68
CA SER A 29 1.65 -2.87 -24.87
C SER A 29 2.05 -3.19 -26.31
N LYS A 30 1.35 -2.77 -27.38
CA LYS A 30 1.88 -2.89 -28.77
C LYS A 30 1.13 -2.24 -29.94
N THR A 31 -0.06 -1.67 -29.81
CA THR A 31 -0.80 -1.17 -30.99
C THR A 31 -1.71 0.00 -30.65
N GLN A 32 -1.40 1.17 -31.18
CA GLN A 32 -2.38 2.24 -31.35
C GLN A 32 -2.33 2.72 -32.80
N LEU A 33 -3.19 2.15 -33.65
CA LEU A 33 -3.80 2.83 -34.80
C LEU A 33 -5.09 2.09 -35.15
N GLY A 34 -6.22 2.62 -34.69
CA GLY A 34 -7.54 2.09 -35.00
C GLY A 34 -8.53 2.38 -33.87
N TYR A 35 -9.55 3.18 -34.17
CA TYR A 35 -10.69 3.54 -33.31
C TYR A 35 -10.90 2.61 -32.10
N LEU A 36 -10.43 3.02 -30.92
CA LEU A 36 -10.68 2.31 -29.68
C LEU A 36 -12.07 2.71 -29.17
N ALA A 37 -13.06 1.91 -29.52
CA ALA A 37 -14.26 1.81 -28.69
C ALA A 37 -13.80 1.53 -27.25
N LEU A 38 -14.35 2.30 -26.30
CA LEU A 38 -14.13 2.04 -24.87
C LEU A 38 -14.39 0.55 -24.60
N PRO A 39 -13.57 -0.13 -23.79
CA PRO A 39 -13.85 -1.51 -23.43
C PRO A 39 -15.28 -1.57 -22.86
N PRO A 40 -16.11 -2.54 -23.30
CA PRO A 40 -17.49 -2.61 -22.88
C PRO A 40 -17.56 -2.71 -21.36
N LEU A 41 -18.49 -1.95 -20.76
CA LEU A 41 -18.71 -1.96 -19.32
C LEU A 41 -18.92 -3.41 -18.86
N LYS A 42 -18.02 -3.90 -18.00
CA LYS A 42 -18.02 -5.30 -17.55
C LYS A 42 -19.32 -5.69 -16.84
N ASN A 43 -20.03 -4.70 -16.27
CA ASN A 43 -21.33 -4.87 -15.62
C ASN A 43 -22.31 -3.79 -16.14
N GLN A 44 -23.34 -4.19 -16.89
CA GLN A 44 -24.44 -3.29 -17.29
C GLN A 44 -25.38 -2.97 -16.11
N ASN A 45 -25.48 -3.90 -15.15
CA ASN A 45 -26.31 -3.76 -13.96
C ASN A 45 -25.42 -3.42 -12.77
N LEU A 46 -25.17 -2.13 -12.56
CA LEU A 46 -24.53 -1.67 -11.33
C LEU A 46 -25.52 -1.86 -10.17
N PRO A 47 -25.08 -2.37 -9.00
CA PRO A 47 -25.94 -2.41 -7.84
C PRO A 47 -26.40 -0.98 -7.50
N PRO A 48 -27.64 -0.79 -7.01
CA PRO A 48 -28.12 0.52 -6.58
C PRO A 48 -27.15 1.07 -5.55
N ARG A 49 -26.73 2.33 -5.74
CA ARG A 49 -25.83 3.01 -4.80
C ARG A 49 -26.44 2.95 -3.41
N SER A 50 -25.75 2.34 -2.45
CA SER A 50 -26.22 2.34 -1.07
C SER A 50 -26.20 3.78 -0.55
N VAL A 51 -27.28 4.18 0.11
CA VAL A 51 -27.39 5.50 0.77
C VAL A 51 -26.36 5.63 1.90
N VAL A 52 -25.92 4.49 2.44
CA VAL A 52 -24.92 4.40 3.50
C VAL A 52 -23.68 3.69 2.94
N PRO A 53 -22.48 4.31 2.96
CA PRO A 53 -21.24 3.66 2.57
C PRO A 53 -20.94 2.51 3.54
N ILE A 54 -20.76 1.29 3.01
CA ILE A 54 -20.59 0.06 3.80
C ILE A 54 -19.22 0.00 4.51
N ASP A 55 -18.26 0.86 4.15
CA ASP A 55 -16.92 0.88 4.75
C ASP A 55 -16.59 2.23 5.40
N GLN A 56 -17.07 2.47 6.62
CA GLN A 56 -16.69 3.67 7.42
C GLN A 56 -15.30 3.57 8.07
N VAL A 57 -14.50 2.53 7.78
CA VAL A 57 -13.21 2.29 8.46
C VAL A 57 -12.02 2.92 7.75
N SER A 58 -12.18 3.50 6.56
CA SER A 58 -11.15 4.36 5.97
C SER A 58 -11.75 5.68 5.51
N GLN A 59 -11.30 6.79 6.10
CA GLN A 59 -11.61 8.15 5.63
C GLN A 59 -11.12 8.40 4.19
N TYR A 60 -10.45 7.43 3.57
CA TYR A 60 -9.90 7.48 2.23
C TYR A 60 -10.98 7.29 1.15
N GLY A 61 -12.03 6.49 1.42
CA GLY A 61 -13.12 6.24 0.47
C GLY A 61 -12.61 5.78 -0.90
N LYS A 62 -13.11 6.42 -1.98
CA LYS A 62 -12.67 6.16 -3.36
C LYS A 62 -11.26 6.71 -3.67
N GLY A 63 -10.69 7.50 -2.76
CA GLY A 63 -9.45 8.24 -2.98
C GLY A 63 -9.68 9.54 -3.78
N PRO A 64 -8.59 10.18 -4.26
CA PRO A 64 -8.67 11.46 -4.95
C PRO A 64 -9.21 11.41 -6.38
N ASP A 65 -9.27 10.24 -7.05
CA ASP A 65 -9.69 10.10 -8.46
C ASP A 65 -9.12 11.17 -9.41
N ASP A 66 -7.79 11.37 -9.38
CA ASP A 66 -7.08 12.42 -10.14
C ASP A 66 -7.51 13.88 -9.85
N SER A 67 -8.39 14.11 -8.86
CA SER A 67 -8.77 15.44 -8.39
C SER A 67 -7.76 15.97 -7.36
N TYR A 68 -7.11 17.07 -7.74
CA TYR A 68 -6.17 17.78 -6.86
C TYR A 68 -6.86 18.37 -5.61
N VAL A 69 -8.11 18.82 -5.73
CA VAL A 69 -8.87 19.42 -4.63
C VAL A 69 -9.19 18.37 -3.58
N GLU A 70 -9.65 17.20 -4.01
CA GLU A 70 -9.91 16.07 -3.11
C GLU A 70 -8.62 15.54 -2.49
N TYR A 71 -7.52 15.46 -3.26
CA TYR A 71 -6.21 15.10 -2.72
C TYR A 71 -5.79 16.03 -1.57
N LYS A 72 -5.92 17.36 -1.75
CA LYS A 72 -5.63 18.33 -0.69
C LYS A 72 -6.52 18.15 0.53
N ARG A 73 -7.82 17.94 0.33
CA ARG A 73 -8.78 17.70 1.40
C ARG A 73 -8.41 16.45 2.21
N LEU A 74 -8.13 15.33 1.54
CA LEU A 74 -7.72 14.08 2.18
C LEU A 74 -6.41 14.24 2.95
N ARG A 75 -5.42 14.94 2.36
CA ARG A 75 -4.15 15.25 3.01
C ARG A 75 -4.36 16.09 4.28
N ALA A 76 -5.21 17.12 4.23
CA ALA A 76 -5.52 17.97 5.38
C ALA A 76 -6.24 17.21 6.51
N LYS A 77 -7.03 16.19 6.16
CA LYS A 77 -7.70 15.30 7.11
C LYS A 77 -6.82 14.16 7.61
N HIS A 78 -5.56 14.08 7.17
CA HIS A 78 -4.66 12.96 7.44
C HIS A 78 -5.22 11.59 7.01
N ALA A 79 -6.13 11.58 6.02
CA ALA A 79 -6.62 10.35 5.43
C ALA A 79 -5.51 9.75 4.54
N ARG A 80 -5.07 8.53 4.87
CA ARG A 80 -4.02 7.79 4.14
C ARG A 80 -4.62 6.71 3.26
N ASN A 81 -3.94 6.40 2.16
CA ASN A 81 -4.31 5.29 1.29
C ASN A 81 -4.21 3.98 2.10
N PRO A 82 -5.26 3.14 2.14
CA PRO A 82 -5.19 1.84 2.81
C PRO A 82 -4.27 0.84 2.10
N HIS A 83 -3.97 1.04 0.81
CA HIS A 83 -3.06 0.19 0.07
C HIS A 83 -1.60 0.56 0.29
N ASP A 84 -0.77 -0.45 0.53
CA ASP A 84 0.67 -0.29 0.59
C ASP A 84 1.27 0.03 -0.79
N LEU A 85 2.44 0.67 -0.78
CA LEU A 85 3.13 1.07 -2.00
C LEU A 85 3.43 -0.12 -2.93
N CYS A 86 3.73 -1.28 -2.36
CA CYS A 86 4.04 -2.50 -3.10
C CYS A 86 2.80 -3.12 -3.78
N GLN A 87 1.59 -2.75 -3.32
CA GLN A 87 0.33 -3.13 -3.97
C GLN A 87 0.00 -2.19 -5.13
N ILE A 88 0.42 -0.92 -5.03
CA ILE A 88 0.10 0.13 -6.00
C ILE A 88 1.11 0.17 -7.15
N TYR A 89 2.38 -0.08 -6.84
CA TYR A 89 3.51 0.05 -7.75
C TYR A 89 4.24 -1.29 -7.88
N THR A 90 4.75 -1.60 -9.07
CA THR A 90 5.51 -2.85 -9.31
C THR A 90 6.95 -2.73 -8.78
N ARG A 91 7.49 -1.51 -8.73
CA ARG A 91 8.83 -1.20 -8.23
C ARG A 91 8.82 0.15 -7.51
N PRO A 92 9.77 0.42 -6.59
CA PRO A 92 9.82 1.71 -5.92
C PRO A 92 10.07 2.83 -6.94
N ALA A 93 9.23 3.84 -6.94
CA ALA A 93 9.34 5.01 -7.80
C ALA A 93 10.42 5.99 -7.30
N THR A 94 10.66 6.01 -5.98
CA THR A 94 11.70 6.85 -5.35
C THR A 94 12.56 6.04 -4.38
N THR A 95 13.77 6.52 -4.09
CA THR A 95 14.72 5.85 -3.19
C THR A 95 14.20 5.73 -1.75
N ALA A 96 13.40 6.70 -1.30
CA ALA A 96 12.75 6.64 0.01
C ALA A 96 11.77 5.46 0.12
N GLN A 97 11.14 5.07 -0.98
CA GLN A 97 10.23 3.92 -1.01
C GLN A 97 10.98 2.60 -0.90
N CYS A 98 12.26 2.53 -1.29
CA CYS A 98 13.07 1.30 -1.17
C CYS A 98 13.20 0.83 0.28
N ILE A 99 13.23 1.74 1.26
CA ILE A 99 13.38 1.41 2.68
C ILE A 99 12.16 0.64 3.21
N GLY A 100 10.97 1.01 2.75
CA GLY A 100 9.69 0.40 3.15
C GLY A 100 9.12 -0.56 2.12
N TRP A 101 9.88 -0.91 1.08
CA TRP A 101 9.39 -1.74 -0.02
C TRP A 101 9.20 -3.21 0.39
N TRP A 102 9.95 -3.68 1.37
CA TRP A 102 9.81 -5.03 1.90
C TRP A 102 9.16 -4.92 3.28
N THR A 103 7.93 -5.42 3.41
CA THR A 103 7.21 -5.39 4.69
C THR A 103 7.49 -6.64 5.50
N LYS A 104 7.50 -6.49 6.83
CA LYS A 104 7.73 -7.63 7.76
C LYS A 104 6.61 -8.66 7.74
N ASP A 105 5.43 -8.24 7.25
CA ASP A 105 4.20 -9.01 7.21
C ASP A 105 3.99 -9.73 5.87
N GLU A 106 4.95 -9.62 4.93
CA GLU A 106 4.97 -10.52 3.78
C GLU A 106 5.01 -11.96 4.30
N PRO A 107 4.20 -12.88 3.75
CA PRO A 107 4.19 -14.27 4.17
C PRO A 107 5.46 -14.97 3.69
N LEU A 108 6.58 -14.67 4.36
CA LEU A 108 7.90 -15.27 4.14
C LEU A 108 7.84 -16.80 4.24
N GLN A 109 6.97 -17.32 5.11
CA GLN A 109 6.70 -18.74 5.24
C GLN A 109 6.18 -19.37 3.93
N VAL A 110 5.39 -18.63 3.14
CA VAL A 110 4.81 -19.09 1.87
C VAL A 110 5.75 -18.78 0.71
N ASN A 111 6.26 -17.54 0.65
CA ASN A 111 7.05 -17.05 -0.48
C ASN A 111 8.50 -17.54 -0.46
N GLN A 112 9.12 -17.65 0.72
CA GLN A 112 10.53 -17.97 0.91
C GLN A 112 10.75 -18.88 2.13
N PRO A 113 10.24 -20.12 2.11
CA PRO A 113 10.29 -21.02 3.27
C PRO A 113 11.73 -21.33 3.71
N TRP A 114 12.69 -21.29 2.79
CA TRP A 114 14.11 -21.49 3.07
C TRP A 114 14.74 -20.40 3.94
N ALA A 115 14.20 -19.18 3.90
CA ALA A 115 14.67 -18.05 4.70
C ALA A 115 13.90 -17.91 6.03
N TYR A 116 12.78 -18.63 6.18
CA TYR A 116 11.91 -18.51 7.33
C TYR A 116 12.46 -19.28 8.54
N VAL A 117 12.63 -18.58 9.66
CA VAL A 117 12.97 -19.16 10.97
C VAL A 117 11.83 -18.85 11.95
N PRO A 118 11.27 -19.85 12.63
CA PRO A 118 10.20 -19.62 13.60
C PRO A 118 10.72 -18.74 14.75
N ARG A 119 10.02 -17.64 15.01
CA ARG A 119 10.35 -16.73 16.12
C ARG A 119 9.93 -17.38 17.44
N LYS A 120 10.79 -17.26 18.46
CA LYS A 120 10.50 -17.62 19.86
C LYS A 120 10.44 -16.36 20.70
N PRO A 121 9.34 -15.58 20.65
CA PRO A 121 9.23 -14.38 21.46
C PRO A 121 9.26 -14.75 22.95
N LYS A 122 9.97 -13.94 23.75
CA LYS A 122 9.96 -14.08 25.19
C LYS A 122 8.68 -13.45 25.72
N PHE A 123 7.68 -14.28 26.01
CA PHE A 123 6.48 -13.82 26.70
C PHE A 123 6.81 -13.54 28.16
N ARG A 124 6.43 -12.35 28.65
CA ARG A 124 6.47 -12.06 30.08
C ARG A 124 5.26 -12.75 30.72
N SER A 125 5.50 -13.59 31.72
CA SER A 125 4.41 -14.13 32.54
C SER A 125 3.81 -13.01 33.40
N GLU A 126 2.55 -13.14 33.80
CA GLU A 126 1.93 -12.22 34.77
C GLU A 126 2.76 -12.11 36.05
N MET A 127 3.40 -13.21 36.46
CA MET A 127 4.32 -13.23 37.59
C MET A 127 5.56 -12.36 37.38
N SER A 128 6.14 -12.38 36.17
CA SER A 128 7.27 -11.50 35.81
C SER A 128 6.84 -10.04 35.76
N ARG A 129 5.63 -9.77 35.26
CA ARG A 129 5.04 -8.42 35.24
C ARG A 129 4.83 -7.89 36.66
N PHE A 130 4.29 -8.70 37.55
CA PHE A 130 4.08 -8.34 38.96
C PHE A 130 5.39 -7.98 39.67
N VAL A 131 6.46 -8.76 39.45
CA VAL A 131 7.78 -8.43 40.00
C VAL A 131 8.30 -7.11 39.45
N ASP A 132 8.16 -6.87 38.14
CA ASP A 132 8.58 -5.61 37.53
C ASP A 132 7.81 -4.41 38.13
N GLU A 133 6.50 -4.57 38.37
CA GLU A 133 5.66 -3.54 39.01
C GLU A 133 6.08 -3.30 40.48
N MET A 134 6.36 -4.34 41.24
CA MET A 134 6.82 -4.23 42.64
C MET A 134 8.25 -3.71 42.77
N LYS A 135 9.11 -3.95 41.78
CA LYS A 135 10.47 -3.38 41.76
C LYS A 135 10.47 -1.86 41.64
N LEU A 136 9.43 -1.26 41.04
CA LEU A 136 9.29 0.19 40.95
C LEU A 136 9.05 0.83 42.32
N THR A 137 8.37 0.13 43.24
CA THR A 137 8.06 0.63 44.58
C THR A 137 9.10 0.18 45.61
N ASN A 138 9.60 -1.06 45.47
CA ASN A 138 10.63 -1.63 46.33
C ASN A 138 11.74 -2.26 45.47
N HIS A 139 12.87 -1.54 45.38
CA HIS A 139 14.02 -1.96 44.58
C HIS A 139 14.60 -3.34 44.96
N GLY A 140 14.38 -3.81 46.20
CA GLY A 140 14.84 -5.10 46.70
C GLY A 140 13.83 -6.25 46.49
N PHE A 141 12.70 -6.01 45.83
CA PHE A 141 11.68 -7.02 45.63
C PHE A 141 12.11 -8.08 44.60
N THR A 142 12.21 -9.34 45.05
CA THR A 142 12.45 -10.51 44.20
C THR A 142 11.45 -11.61 44.54
N LEU A 143 11.04 -12.36 43.52
CA LEU A 143 10.46 -13.68 43.74
C LEU A 143 11.63 -14.62 43.98
N PHE A 144 11.81 -14.99 45.25
CA PHE A 144 12.93 -15.75 45.82
C PHE A 144 14.19 -14.92 46.10
#